data_AF-A0A329RSM5-F1
#
_entry.id   AF-A0A329RSM5-F1
#
_cell.length_a   1.000
_cell.length_b   1.000
_cell.length_c   1.000
_cell.angle_alpha   90.00
_cell.angle_beta   90.00
_cell.angle_gamma   90.00
#
_symmetry.space_group_name_H-M   'P 1'
#
loop_
_entity.id
_entity.type
_entity.pdbx_description
1 polymer ?
#
loop_
_entity_poly.entity_id
_entity_poly.type
_entity_poly.pdbx_seq_one_letter_code
_entity_poly.pdbx_strand_id
1 'polypeptide(L)'
;MAEYVEVGYARPLMFGEFGCNKEENTIDGYENQRTFYDAKWMNEEKEMTDEIVGGTVFEFSTEIANLVDSAAVTKAADAGKYGVGYFQPDDCDNEKVLCEFTPYPEYENLKKAYTSTTAIRLHVTPF
;
A
#
# COMPACT_ATOMS: atom_id res chain seq x y z
N MET A 1 -12.87 -11.97 -13.61
CA MET A 1 -13.53 -10.66 -13.73
C MET A 1 -14.89 -10.71 -14.42
N ALA A 2 -15.27 -11.78 -15.13
CA ALA A 2 -16.60 -11.90 -15.76
C ALA A 2 -17.78 -11.63 -14.79
N GLU A 3 -17.62 -11.96 -13.51
CA GLU A 3 -18.60 -11.69 -12.46
C GLU A 3 -18.83 -10.18 -12.23
N TYR A 4 -17.79 -9.33 -12.27
CA TYR A 4 -17.96 -7.87 -12.11
C TYR A 4 -18.73 -7.27 -13.29
N VAL A 5 -18.40 -7.73 -14.51
CA VAL A 5 -19.11 -7.36 -15.75
C VAL A 5 -20.58 -7.80 -15.67
N GLU A 6 -20.84 -9.01 -15.19
CA GLU A 6 -22.21 -9.55 -15.06
C GLU A 6 -23.05 -8.77 -14.05
N VAL A 7 -22.46 -8.35 -12.93
CA VAL A 7 -23.16 -7.55 -11.91
C VAL A 7 -23.46 -6.14 -12.41
N GLY A 8 -22.66 -5.59 -13.33
CA GLY A 8 -22.97 -4.33 -14.01
C GLY A 8 -23.03 -3.13 -13.07
N TYR A 9 -22.04 -2.99 -12.19
CA TYR A 9 -22.00 -1.89 -11.23
C TYR A 9 -22.06 -0.53 -11.91
N ALA A 10 -23.05 0.28 -11.52
CA ALA A 10 -23.25 1.62 -12.10
C ALA A 10 -22.23 2.67 -11.61
N ARG A 11 -21.32 2.29 -10.71
CA ARG A 11 -20.35 3.18 -10.05
C ARG A 11 -18.95 2.56 -10.11
N PRO A 12 -17.89 3.37 -10.16
CA PRO A 12 -16.51 2.87 -10.13
C PRO A 12 -16.25 2.00 -8.89
N LEU A 13 -15.56 0.89 -9.08
CA LEU A 13 -15.08 0.03 -7.99
C LEU A 13 -13.63 0.39 -7.68
N MET A 14 -13.28 0.44 -6.40
CA MET A 14 -11.91 0.64 -5.95
C MET A 14 -11.63 -0.25 -4.75
N PHE A 15 -10.38 -0.68 -4.59
CA PHE A 15 -9.96 -1.26 -3.32
C PHE A 15 -9.78 -0.14 -2.30
N GLY A 16 -10.68 -0.11 -1.31
CA GLY A 16 -10.54 0.80 -0.18
C GLY A 16 -9.19 0.62 0.53
N GLU A 17 -8.77 -0.63 0.66
CA GLU A 17 -7.48 -1.04 1.24
C GLU A 17 -6.93 -2.26 0.50
N PHE A 18 -5.61 -2.30 0.30
CA PHE A 18 -4.88 -3.46 -0.23
C PHE A 18 -3.46 -3.54 0.36
N GLY A 19 -2.72 -4.61 0.04
CA GLY A 19 -1.32 -4.79 0.46
C GLY A 19 -1.14 -5.74 1.64
N CYS A 20 -1.52 -7.01 1.46
CA CYS A 20 -1.32 -8.07 2.46
C CYS A 20 0.16 -8.18 2.90
N ASN A 21 0.44 -8.26 4.20
CA ASN A 21 1.81 -8.30 4.75
C ASN A 21 2.32 -9.72 5.07
N LYS A 22 1.70 -10.76 4.52
CA LYS A 22 2.03 -12.17 4.82
C LYS A 22 3.08 -12.79 3.90
N GLU A 23 3.78 -11.99 3.10
CA GLU A 23 4.84 -12.49 2.22
C GLU A 23 6.02 -12.99 3.04
N GLU A 24 6.52 -14.20 2.76
CA GLU A 24 7.70 -14.75 3.44
C GLU A 24 8.97 -14.33 2.71
N ASN A 25 9.56 -13.20 3.13
CA ASN A 25 10.85 -12.72 2.62
C ASN A 25 11.60 -11.87 3.66
N THR A 26 12.85 -11.54 3.36
CA THR A 26 13.66 -10.62 4.18
C THR A 26 14.48 -9.71 3.27
N ILE A 27 14.39 -8.39 3.50
CA ILE A 27 15.15 -7.36 2.77
C ILE A 27 15.78 -6.43 3.80
N ASP A 28 17.11 -6.22 3.73
CA ASP A 28 17.87 -5.37 4.67
C ASP A 28 17.65 -5.73 6.16
N GLY A 29 17.36 -7.01 6.40
CA GLY A 29 17.04 -7.58 7.71
C GLY A 29 15.60 -7.37 8.17
N TYR A 30 14.76 -6.64 7.41
CA TYR A 30 13.33 -6.54 7.67
C TYR A 30 12.60 -7.75 7.08
N GLU A 31 11.82 -8.43 7.89
CA GLU A 31 10.97 -9.54 7.47
C GLU A 31 9.66 -9.02 6.84
N ASN A 32 9.01 -9.85 6.03
CA ASN A 32 7.66 -9.62 5.49
C ASN A 32 7.50 -8.31 4.69
N GLN A 33 8.47 -8.02 3.83
CA GLN A 33 8.49 -6.82 3.00
C GLN A 33 7.66 -7.01 1.74
N ARG A 34 6.56 -6.26 1.61
CA ARG A 34 5.63 -6.43 0.50
C ARG A 34 6.27 -6.09 -0.85
N THR A 35 6.04 -6.96 -1.82
CA THR A 35 6.44 -6.73 -3.22
C THR A 35 5.49 -5.81 -3.99
N PHE A 36 4.24 -5.68 -3.52
CA PHE A 36 3.17 -4.90 -4.16
C PHE A 36 2.85 -5.32 -5.61
N TYR A 37 2.84 -6.62 -5.88
CA TYR A 37 2.32 -7.14 -7.16
C TYR A 37 0.85 -6.81 -7.38
N ASP A 38 0.08 -6.68 -6.31
CA ASP A 38 -1.32 -6.22 -6.34
C ASP A 38 -1.46 -4.80 -6.86
N ALA A 39 -0.58 -3.86 -6.47
CA ALA A 39 -0.55 -2.52 -7.02
C ALA A 39 -0.31 -2.54 -8.54
N LYS A 40 0.65 -3.35 -9.01
CA LYS A 40 0.91 -3.49 -10.45
C LYS A 40 -0.30 -4.09 -11.17
N TRP A 41 -0.79 -5.22 -10.66
CA TRP A 41 -1.88 -5.99 -11.24
C TRP A 41 -3.17 -5.17 -11.40
N MET A 42 -3.56 -4.45 -10.34
CA MET A 42 -4.73 -3.59 -10.31
C MET A 42 -4.67 -2.43 -11.32
N ASN A 43 -3.46 -1.94 -11.63
CA ASN A 43 -3.27 -0.76 -12.48
C ASN A 43 -2.83 -1.07 -13.91
N GLU A 44 -2.37 -2.29 -14.20
CA GLU A 44 -1.83 -2.66 -15.51
C GLU A 44 -2.60 -3.81 -16.19
N GLU A 45 -3.24 -4.73 -15.46
CA GLU A 45 -3.99 -5.80 -16.11
C GLU A 45 -5.34 -5.29 -16.63
N LYS A 46 -5.62 -5.62 -17.89
CA LYS A 46 -6.80 -5.09 -18.59
C LYS A 46 -8.10 -5.53 -17.93
N GLU A 47 -8.22 -6.80 -17.56
CA GLU A 47 -9.42 -7.33 -16.92
C GLU A 47 -9.70 -6.67 -15.57
N MET A 48 -8.66 -6.15 -14.89
CA MET A 48 -8.79 -5.40 -13.64
C MET A 48 -9.16 -3.95 -13.90
N THR A 49 -8.40 -3.27 -14.77
CA THR A 49 -8.57 -1.84 -15.05
C THR A 49 -9.87 -1.50 -15.78
N ASP A 50 -10.51 -2.48 -16.44
CA ASP A 50 -11.83 -2.32 -17.04
C ASP A 50 -12.94 -2.14 -15.97
N GLU A 51 -12.75 -2.68 -14.76
CA GLU A 51 -13.78 -2.71 -13.71
C GLU A 51 -13.38 -1.97 -12.43
N ILE A 52 -12.08 -1.93 -12.11
CA ILE A 52 -11.50 -1.41 -10.88
C ILE A 52 -10.60 -0.22 -11.21
N VAL A 53 -10.85 0.92 -10.57
CA VAL A 53 -10.17 2.20 -10.83
C VAL A 53 -8.96 2.44 -9.92
N GLY A 54 -8.37 1.38 -9.38
CA GLY A 54 -7.26 1.45 -8.43
C GLY A 54 -7.68 1.24 -6.98
N GLY A 55 -6.86 1.74 -6.05
CA GLY A 55 -7.06 1.56 -4.62
C GLY A 55 -5.97 2.19 -3.76
N THR A 56 -6.09 2.03 -2.44
CA THR A 56 -5.18 2.63 -1.45
C THR A 56 -4.44 1.54 -0.68
N VAL A 57 -3.10 1.62 -0.61
CA VAL A 57 -2.33 0.71 0.25
C VAL A 57 -2.69 0.97 1.71
N PHE A 58 -2.97 -0.10 2.43
CA PHE A 58 -3.03 -0.09 3.88
C PHE A 58 -1.64 -0.51 4.43
N GLU A 59 -0.87 0.38 5.04
CA GLU A 59 -1.08 1.81 5.27
C GLU A 59 0.25 2.58 5.18
N PHE A 60 0.25 3.90 5.41
CA PHE A 60 1.46 4.71 5.27
C PHE A 60 2.47 4.48 6.42
N SER A 61 2.02 4.60 7.67
CA SER A 61 2.86 4.46 8.86
C SER A 61 2.39 3.33 9.74
N THR A 62 3.33 2.59 10.32
CA THR A 62 2.99 1.50 11.24
C THR A 62 2.43 2.08 12.53
N GLU A 63 1.19 1.71 12.85
CA GLU A 63 0.59 2.02 14.14
C GLU A 63 1.13 1.06 15.21
N ILE A 64 1.97 1.56 16.13
CA ILE A 64 2.56 0.76 17.23
C ILE A 64 1.46 0.08 18.07
N ALA A 65 0.31 0.73 18.25
CA ALA A 65 -0.82 0.21 19.01
C ALA A 65 -1.47 -1.05 18.39
N ASN A 66 -1.25 -1.29 17.10
CA ASN A 66 -1.83 -2.42 16.37
C ASN A 66 -0.86 -3.60 16.22
N LEU A 67 0.40 -3.43 16.64
CA LEU A 67 1.36 -4.53 16.69
C LEU A 67 0.86 -5.64 17.64
N VAL A 68 1.04 -6.88 17.22
CA VAL A 68 0.50 -8.05 17.92
C VAL A 68 1.56 -8.69 18.82
N ASP A 69 2.79 -8.78 18.34
CA ASP A 69 3.88 -9.53 18.98
C ASP A 69 4.92 -8.60 19.64
N SER A 70 4.87 -7.30 19.34
CA SER A 70 5.82 -6.30 19.83
C SER A 70 5.15 -5.03 20.35
N ALA A 71 5.78 -4.36 21.32
CA ALA A 71 5.38 -3.05 21.82
C ALA A 71 6.12 -1.88 21.13
N ALA A 72 6.97 -2.20 20.15
CA ALA A 72 7.77 -1.23 19.39
C ALA A 72 8.02 -1.75 17.97
N VAL A 73 8.33 -0.84 17.05
CA VAL A 73 8.76 -1.22 15.69
C VAL A 73 10.09 -1.98 15.77
N THR A 74 10.11 -3.19 15.23
CA THR A 74 11.34 -3.97 15.05
C THR A 74 11.49 -4.43 13.61
N LYS A 75 12.62 -5.05 13.30
CA LYS A 75 12.83 -5.67 11.98
C LYS A 75 12.05 -6.97 11.78
N ALA A 76 11.59 -7.61 12.85
CA ALA A 76 10.81 -8.85 12.75
C ALA A 76 9.44 -8.61 12.10
N ALA A 77 8.85 -9.69 11.62
CA ALA A 77 7.48 -9.73 11.16
C ALA A 77 6.52 -9.52 12.34
N ASP A 78 5.40 -8.85 12.07
CA ASP A 78 4.31 -8.69 13.03
C ASP A 78 3.01 -8.55 12.25
N ALA A 79 1.95 -9.23 12.68
CA ALA A 79 0.66 -9.23 11.97
C ALA A 79 0.02 -7.84 11.88
N GLY A 80 0.34 -6.92 12.78
CA GLY A 80 -0.11 -5.52 12.78
C GLY A 80 0.79 -4.56 12.01
N LYS A 81 1.95 -5.01 11.51
CA LYS A 81 2.91 -4.15 10.81
C LYS A 81 2.52 -3.98 9.34
N TYR A 82 1.56 -3.09 9.09
CA TYR A 82 1.06 -2.76 7.75
C TYR A 82 1.58 -1.44 7.18
N GLY A 83 2.26 -0.62 7.98
CA GLY A 83 2.85 0.62 7.48
C GLY A 83 4.02 0.34 6.54
N VAL A 84 4.16 1.13 5.47
CA VAL A 84 5.37 1.14 4.62
C VAL A 84 6.59 1.79 5.27
N GLY A 85 6.41 2.29 6.49
CA GLY A 85 7.45 2.83 7.36
C GLY A 85 6.84 3.17 8.71
N TYR A 86 7.49 4.07 9.43
CA TYR A 86 7.08 4.49 10.78
C TYR A 86 7.65 5.88 11.09
N PHE A 87 7.06 6.56 12.07
CA PHE A 87 7.55 7.86 12.55
C PHE A 87 8.38 7.69 13.82
N GLN A 88 9.41 8.52 13.96
CA GLN A 88 10.25 8.61 15.15
C GLN A 88 10.62 10.06 15.49
N PRO A 89 11.02 10.36 16.74
CA PRO A 89 10.97 9.46 17.92
C PRO A 89 9.53 9.15 18.37
N ASP A 90 9.35 8.14 19.23
CA ASP A 90 8.02 7.69 19.67
C ASP A 90 7.22 8.78 20.41
N ASP A 91 7.89 9.82 20.93
CA ASP A 91 7.30 10.98 21.61
C ASP A 91 7.13 12.20 20.69
N CYS A 92 7.26 12.03 19.37
CA CYS A 92 7.06 13.11 18.42
C CYS A 92 5.59 13.60 18.39
N ASP A 93 5.39 14.90 18.16
CA ASP A 93 4.07 15.54 18.14
C ASP A 93 3.86 16.48 16.93
N ASN A 94 4.89 16.64 16.07
CA ASN A 94 4.94 17.62 14.98
C ASN A 94 4.66 19.08 15.39
N GLU A 95 4.71 19.39 16.69
CA GLU A 95 4.58 20.74 17.24
C GLU A 95 5.90 21.18 17.89
N LYS A 96 6.41 20.38 18.83
CA LYS A 96 7.65 20.60 19.57
C LYS A 96 8.73 19.60 19.17
N VAL A 97 8.33 18.37 18.81
CA VAL A 97 9.22 17.28 18.42
C VAL A 97 8.78 16.79 17.05
N LEU A 98 9.66 16.98 16.06
CA LEU A 98 9.41 16.57 14.67
C LEU A 98 9.23 15.05 14.58
N CYS A 99 8.19 14.59 13.88
CA CYS A 99 8.05 13.19 13.51
C CYS A 99 8.78 12.92 12.19
N GLU A 100 9.96 12.32 12.26
CA GLU A 100 10.72 11.90 11.09
C GLU A 100 10.24 10.54 10.60
N PHE A 101 9.82 10.47 9.33
CA PHE A 101 9.40 9.23 8.70
C PHE A 101 10.61 8.40 8.29
N THR A 102 10.68 7.17 8.80
CA THR A 102 11.67 6.17 8.40
C THR A 102 11.00 5.11 7.53
N PRO A 103 11.34 5.03 6.23
CA PRO A 103 10.77 4.03 5.34
C PRO A 103 11.32 2.63 5.63
N TYR A 104 10.47 1.62 5.48
CA TYR A 104 10.92 0.24 5.30
C TYR A 104 11.32 -0.02 3.83
N PRO A 105 12.06 -1.10 3.53
CA PRO A 105 12.36 -1.49 2.16
C PRO A 105 11.14 -1.55 1.22
N GLU A 106 9.99 -1.99 1.72
CA GLU A 106 8.76 -2.06 0.93
C GLU A 106 8.23 -0.70 0.44
N TYR A 107 8.62 0.42 1.07
CA TYR A 107 8.29 1.77 0.57
C TYR A 107 8.82 1.97 -0.86
N GLU A 108 10.05 1.55 -1.13
CA GLU A 108 10.63 1.65 -2.47
C GLU A 108 10.01 0.63 -3.45
N ASN A 109 9.51 -0.51 -2.97
CA ASN A 109 8.75 -1.45 -3.80
C ASN A 109 7.42 -0.83 -4.25
N LEU A 110 6.68 -0.20 -3.32
CA LEU A 110 5.43 0.49 -3.63
C LEU A 110 5.65 1.62 -4.63
N LYS A 111 6.67 2.45 -4.38
CA LYS A 111 7.05 3.55 -5.26
C LYS A 111 7.39 3.05 -6.67
N LYS A 112 8.12 1.93 -6.80
CA LYS A 112 8.39 1.32 -8.11
C LYS A 112 7.09 0.87 -8.81
N ALA A 113 6.18 0.23 -8.09
CA ALA A 113 4.90 -0.22 -8.65
C ALA A 113 4.03 0.96 -9.15
N TYR A 114 3.94 2.05 -8.37
CA TYR A 114 3.19 3.23 -8.78
C TYR A 114 3.84 4.01 -9.92
N THR A 115 5.17 4.00 -10.02
CA THR A 115 5.88 4.71 -11.09
C THR A 115 5.99 3.90 -12.39
N SER A 116 5.76 2.58 -12.37
CA SER A 116 5.66 1.77 -13.60
C SER A 116 4.29 1.86 -14.28
N THR A 117 3.26 2.29 -13.54
CA THR A 117 1.89 2.36 -14.04
C THR A 117 1.79 3.38 -15.18
N THR A 118 1.16 2.97 -16.29
CA THR A 118 0.94 3.85 -17.43
C THR A 118 -0.08 4.92 -17.07
N ALA A 119 0.30 6.20 -17.19
CA ALA A 119 -0.62 7.31 -16.95
C ALA A 119 -1.81 7.26 -17.93
N ILE A 120 -3.03 7.22 -17.40
CA ILE A 120 -4.24 7.33 -18.20
C ILE A 120 -4.34 8.77 -18.72
N ARG A 121 -4.27 8.96 -20.04
CA ARG A 121 -4.64 10.23 -20.66
C ARG A 121 -6.16 10.34 -20.69
N LEU A 122 -6.72 11.14 -19.78
CA LEU A 122 -8.11 11.56 -19.87
C LEU A 122 -8.30 12.35 -21.16
N HIS A 123 -8.98 11.78 -22.15
CA HIS A 123 -9.51 12.54 -23.27
C HIS A 123 -10.72 13.34 -22.78
N VAL A 124 -10.47 14.58 -22.37
CA VAL A 124 -11.55 15.51 -22.09
C VAL A 124 -12.14 15.94 -23.43
N THR A 125 -13.29 15.38 -23.82
CA THR A 125 -14.07 15.93 -24.94
C THR A 125 -14.71 17.23 -24.47
N PRO A 126 -14.42 18.38 -25.10
CA PRO A 126 -15.10 19.62 -24.78
C PRO A 126 -16.60 19.47 -25.11
N PHE A 127 -17.45 19.95 -24.21
CA PHE A 127 -18.89 20.07 -24.40
C PHE A 127 -19.23 21.22 -25.35
#